data_AF-A0AAN7CYC4-F1
#
_entry.id   AF-A0AAN7CYC4-F1
#
_cell.length_a   1.000
_cell.length_b   1.000
_cell.length_c   1.000
_cell.angle_alpha   90.00
_cell.angle_beta   90.00
_cell.angle_gamma   90.00
#
_symmetry.space_group_name_H-M   'P 1'
#
loop_
_entity.id
_entity.type
_entity.pdbx_description
1 polymer ?
#
loop_
_entity_poly.entity_id
_entity_poly.type
_entity_poly.pdbx_seq_one_letter_code
_entity_poly.pdbx_strand_id
1 'polypeptide(L)'
;MCRFLVYKGSDEILLSKLVLDPAHSILKQSFDSRLRLDTRRGQNNADGFGIGFYTDPKLGAAPCLFTSTTPAWNCVNLQRLASKTASRLIFAHVRATTEGSLSEDNCHPFCHGSLMWMHNGGLGGWKQIKRRLGERLADKWYLNVVGGTDSEWAFALFLDTLERMGHDPSSQPENGFGPTVLRKAMLKTIAQINELIDNIPESVVHAENVDTRSLLNFCVSDGHSIICTRYIGSSSDEAASLYYSSGTLWETRAPTPDNRDYQMERSDKGADVVLVASEPLTFERENWVNVPTNSILTIHNQTVMVHPIMDQYYDRNPQHRRSTAFVRTKGLSANEKGSSRAGTPFGMPANIPPVSSLPHFPDNPESHKQRFRGPAIPNIPASLMGSRTPDGAASTSILPRSRTPLSHAETIAQEPSPLQSPTTDVRALTAPPLIRAASQQPPAQGNIKKKRASLGAVEAAYGNGGGGVGMAHYFDTSPITPEPVRTEFGNPEKIARMFPELALQ
;
A
#
# COMPACT_ATOMS: atom_id res chain seq x y z
N MET A 1 -4.43 -1.11 -6.82
CA MET A 1 -3.28 -0.44 -6.18
C MET A 1 -3.53 -0.34 -4.69
N CYS A 2 -2.55 -0.76 -3.90
CA CYS A 2 -2.70 -1.19 -2.51
C CYS A 2 -2.55 -0.03 -1.50
N ARG A 3 -2.48 -0.33 -0.19
CA ARG A 3 -2.00 0.62 0.84
C ARG A 3 -0.99 -0.07 1.73
N PHE A 4 -0.01 0.68 2.24
CA PHE A 4 0.89 0.22 3.29
C PHE A 4 1.10 1.24 4.41
N LEU A 5 1.52 0.69 5.55
CA LEU A 5 1.98 1.35 6.77
C LEU A 5 3.30 0.70 7.22
N VAL A 6 4.20 1.52 7.77
CA VAL A 6 5.47 1.16 8.39
C VAL A 6 5.54 1.84 9.75
N TYR A 7 6.08 1.14 10.75
CA TYR A 7 6.50 1.67 12.04
C TYR A 7 7.96 1.27 12.32
N LYS A 8 8.74 2.20 12.87
CA LYS A 8 9.98 1.95 13.60
C LYS A 8 9.90 2.62 14.96
N GLY A 9 10.11 1.85 16.02
CA GLY A 9 10.23 2.35 17.40
C GLY A 9 11.66 2.20 17.93
N SER A 10 12.04 2.98 18.93
CA SER A 10 13.06 2.62 19.91
C SER A 10 12.54 1.48 20.81
N ASP A 11 11.27 1.54 21.20
CA ASP A 11 10.53 0.49 21.91
C ASP A 11 9.51 -0.27 21.05
N GLU A 12 8.89 -1.29 21.65
CA GLU A 12 7.88 -2.13 20.99
C GLU A 12 6.48 -1.53 21.11
N ILE A 13 5.73 -1.55 20.00
CA ILE A 13 4.31 -1.20 20.01
C ILE A 13 3.44 -2.40 19.62
N LEU A 14 2.29 -2.54 20.29
CA LEU A 14 1.25 -3.49 19.90
C LEU A 14 0.77 -3.19 18.47
N LEU A 15 0.65 -4.24 17.64
CA LEU A 15 0.14 -4.12 16.28
C LEU A 15 -1.23 -3.41 16.23
N SER A 16 -2.11 -3.61 17.23
CA SER A 16 -3.45 -3.01 17.23
C SER A 16 -3.42 -1.47 17.16
N LYS A 17 -2.50 -0.83 17.91
CA LYS A 17 -2.30 0.64 17.98
C LYS A 17 -1.94 1.27 16.62
N LEU A 18 -1.56 0.46 15.64
CA LEU A 18 -1.21 0.86 14.27
C LEU A 18 -2.23 0.34 13.25
N VAL A 19 -2.55 -0.95 13.35
CA VAL A 19 -3.26 -1.71 12.32
C VAL A 19 -4.77 -1.57 12.45
N LEU A 20 -5.31 -1.52 13.67
CA LEU A 20 -6.74 -1.61 13.96
C LEU A 20 -7.32 -0.33 14.55
N ASP A 21 -6.63 0.23 15.55
CA ASP A 21 -7.22 1.14 16.52
C ASP A 21 -7.39 2.59 16.00
N PRO A 22 -6.39 3.21 15.32
CA PRO A 22 -6.52 4.58 14.80
C PRO A 22 -7.74 4.80 13.90
N ALA A 23 -8.32 6.01 13.97
CA ALA A 23 -9.54 6.38 13.24
C ALA A 23 -9.45 6.21 11.71
N HIS A 24 -8.24 6.21 11.13
CA HIS A 24 -7.96 5.90 9.73
C HIS A 24 -6.82 4.87 9.58
N SER A 25 -6.82 3.85 10.45
CA SER A 25 -5.88 2.71 10.47
C SER A 25 -5.78 1.95 9.14
N ILE A 26 -4.74 1.13 8.95
CA ILE A 26 -4.60 0.35 7.70
C ILE A 26 -5.76 -0.65 7.49
N LEU A 27 -6.36 -1.17 8.58
CA LEU A 27 -7.61 -1.91 8.54
C LEU A 27 -8.75 -1.04 7.99
N LYS A 28 -8.86 0.22 8.44
CA LYS A 28 -9.88 1.15 7.92
C LYS A 28 -9.66 1.46 6.44
N GLN A 29 -8.41 1.72 6.04
CA GLN A 29 -8.01 1.91 4.63
C GLN A 29 -8.21 0.67 3.74
N SER A 30 -8.47 -0.52 4.32
CA SER A 30 -8.83 -1.70 3.53
C SER A 30 -10.25 -1.66 2.97
N PHE A 31 -11.16 -0.83 3.51
CA PHE A 31 -12.53 -0.68 2.98
C PHE A 31 -13.03 0.77 2.85
N ASP A 32 -12.33 1.73 3.45
CA ASP A 32 -12.60 3.18 3.43
C ASP A 32 -11.26 3.92 3.23
N SER A 33 -10.68 3.77 2.04
CA SER A 33 -9.46 4.47 1.59
C SER A 33 -9.84 5.86 1.09
N ARG A 34 -9.71 6.88 1.94
CA ARG A 34 -10.38 8.18 1.74
C ARG A 34 -9.74 9.10 0.72
N LEU A 35 -8.43 9.01 0.54
CA LEU A 35 -7.72 9.78 -0.49
C LEU A 35 -7.79 9.08 -1.86
N ARG A 36 -8.43 7.91 -2.00
CA ARG A 36 -8.61 7.20 -3.29
C ARG A 36 -9.77 7.80 -4.06
N LEU A 37 -9.42 8.60 -5.08
CA LEU A 37 -10.36 9.38 -5.88
C LEU A 37 -10.86 8.67 -7.16
N ASP A 38 -10.58 7.38 -7.33
CA ASP A 38 -11.20 6.57 -8.40
C ASP A 38 -12.52 5.97 -7.91
N THR A 39 -13.56 6.11 -8.72
CA THR A 39 -14.88 5.51 -8.52
C THR A 39 -15.14 4.29 -9.41
N ARG A 40 -14.23 3.97 -10.34
CA ARG A 40 -14.38 2.85 -11.30
C ARG A 40 -14.12 1.49 -10.67
N ARG A 41 -13.22 1.42 -9.70
CA ARG A 41 -13.03 0.27 -8.81
C ARG A 41 -13.58 0.61 -7.43
N GLY A 42 -14.05 -0.41 -6.69
CA GLY A 42 -14.50 -0.22 -5.30
C GLY A 42 -13.45 0.47 -4.43
N GLN A 43 -13.89 1.15 -3.36
CA GLN A 43 -13.02 1.92 -2.45
C GLN A 43 -12.13 1.03 -1.56
N ASN A 44 -12.24 -0.28 -1.72
CA ASN A 44 -11.62 -1.32 -0.90
C ASN A 44 -10.30 -1.85 -1.49
N ASN A 45 -9.44 -2.26 -0.57
CA ASN A 45 -8.29 -3.12 -0.76
C ASN A 45 -8.67 -4.49 -0.16
N ALA A 46 -9.47 -5.23 -0.94
CA ALA A 46 -10.15 -6.45 -0.52
C ALA A 46 -9.33 -7.72 -0.73
N ASP A 47 -8.30 -7.68 -1.57
CA ASP A 47 -7.73 -8.85 -2.23
C ASP A 47 -6.59 -9.49 -1.41
N GLY A 48 -6.75 -9.42 -0.09
CA GLY A 48 -5.80 -9.85 0.92
C GLY A 48 -5.11 -8.71 1.69
N PHE A 49 -4.31 -9.11 2.67
CA PHE A 49 -3.43 -8.26 3.47
C PHE A 49 -2.16 -9.03 3.86
N GLY A 50 -1.20 -8.33 4.43
CA GLY A 50 -0.17 -8.96 5.24
C GLY A 50 0.44 -8.02 6.26
N ILE A 51 0.81 -8.59 7.39
CA ILE A 51 1.61 -7.94 8.44
C ILE A 51 2.95 -8.66 8.50
N GLY A 52 4.05 -7.92 8.52
CA GLY A 52 5.38 -8.45 8.77
C GLY A 52 6.07 -7.68 9.89
N PHE A 53 6.72 -8.38 10.81
CA PHE A 53 7.36 -7.74 11.97
C PHE A 53 8.61 -8.50 12.39
N TYR A 54 9.64 -7.76 12.80
CA TYR A 54 10.83 -8.37 13.38
C TYR A 54 10.56 -8.78 14.83
N THR A 55 11.15 -9.89 15.25
CA THR A 55 10.94 -10.49 16.57
C THR A 55 12.19 -10.32 17.45
N ASP A 56 12.17 -10.89 18.65
CA ASP A 56 13.36 -11.01 19.49
C ASP A 56 14.47 -11.78 18.73
N PRO A 57 15.71 -11.25 18.63
CA PRO A 57 16.80 -11.88 17.87
C PRO A 57 17.09 -13.35 18.19
N LYS A 58 16.71 -13.86 19.37
CA LYS A 58 16.82 -15.29 19.71
C LYS A 58 15.94 -16.21 18.85
N LEU A 59 15.01 -15.64 18.09
CA LEU A 59 14.16 -16.35 17.12
C LEU A 59 14.69 -16.27 15.68
N GLY A 60 15.83 -15.61 15.46
CA GLY A 60 16.46 -15.39 14.16
C GLY A 60 16.23 -13.99 13.60
N ALA A 61 17.04 -13.59 12.61
CA ALA A 61 16.97 -12.25 12.01
C ALA A 61 15.86 -12.08 10.94
N ALA A 62 15.14 -13.15 10.60
CA ALA A 62 14.06 -13.11 9.62
C ALA A 62 12.77 -12.51 10.22
N PRO A 63 12.01 -11.71 9.46
CA PRO A 63 10.72 -11.18 9.92
C PRO A 63 9.68 -12.30 10.04
N CYS A 64 8.83 -12.24 11.06
CA CYS A 64 7.62 -13.05 11.12
C CYS A 64 6.54 -12.45 10.22
N LEU A 65 5.98 -13.25 9.31
CA LEU A 65 4.94 -12.81 8.38
C LEU A 65 3.58 -13.45 8.70
N PHE A 66 2.53 -12.65 8.59
CA PHE A 66 1.13 -13.09 8.62
C PHE A 66 0.37 -12.43 7.45
N THR A 67 0.37 -13.12 6.31
CA THR A 67 -0.39 -12.81 5.10
C THR A 67 -1.75 -13.52 5.11
N SER A 68 -2.74 -12.99 4.38
CA SER A 68 -3.86 -13.80 3.89
C SER A 68 -4.55 -13.19 2.67
N THR A 69 -5.23 -14.00 1.86
CA THR A 69 -6.18 -13.53 0.82
C THR A 69 -7.51 -13.05 1.38
N THR A 70 -7.80 -13.31 2.66
CA THR A 70 -9.02 -12.83 3.33
C THR A 70 -9.00 -11.31 3.45
N PRO A 71 -10.08 -10.57 3.15
CA PRO A 71 -10.13 -9.13 3.37
C PRO A 71 -9.88 -8.78 4.84
N ALA A 72 -9.00 -7.80 5.12
CA ALA A 72 -8.50 -7.53 6.48
C ALA A 72 -9.60 -7.30 7.52
N TRP A 73 -10.67 -6.58 7.14
CA TRP A 73 -11.81 -6.31 8.02
C TRP A 73 -12.61 -7.55 8.45
N ASN A 74 -12.55 -8.64 7.67
CA ASN A 74 -13.17 -9.94 7.99
C ASN A 74 -12.25 -10.90 8.75
N CYS A 75 -10.94 -10.59 8.88
CA CYS A 75 -9.99 -11.49 9.51
C CYS A 75 -10.00 -11.39 11.05
N VAL A 76 -10.82 -12.23 11.70
CA VAL A 76 -10.87 -12.33 13.18
C VAL A 76 -9.51 -12.71 13.78
N ASN A 77 -8.68 -13.47 13.06
CA ASN A 77 -7.33 -13.82 13.54
C ASN A 77 -6.38 -12.61 13.52
N LEU A 78 -6.50 -11.69 12.56
CA LEU A 78 -5.78 -10.41 12.59
C LEU A 78 -6.11 -9.61 13.85
N GLN A 79 -7.39 -9.52 14.20
CA GLN A 79 -7.83 -8.83 15.43
C GLN A 79 -7.24 -9.46 16.69
N ARG A 80 -7.26 -10.79 16.79
CA ARG A 80 -6.70 -11.54 17.93
C ARG A 80 -5.19 -11.35 18.05
N LEU A 81 -4.45 -11.66 16.98
CA LEU A 81 -2.98 -11.60 16.96
C LEU A 81 -2.48 -10.16 17.21
N ALA A 82 -3.11 -9.16 16.60
CA ALA A 82 -2.66 -7.78 16.75
C ALA A 82 -2.86 -7.21 18.18
N SER A 83 -3.78 -7.78 18.96
CA SER A 83 -3.97 -7.43 20.39
C SER A 83 -2.95 -8.08 21.35
N LYS A 84 -2.06 -8.94 20.84
CA LYS A 84 -1.07 -9.72 21.62
C LYS A 84 0.34 -9.75 21.04
N THR A 85 0.56 -9.12 19.90
CA THR A 85 1.86 -9.06 19.22
C THR A 85 2.37 -7.63 19.26
N ALA A 86 3.63 -7.45 19.68
CA ALA A 86 4.33 -6.17 19.66
C ALA A 86 5.67 -6.31 18.93
N SER A 87 6.22 -5.20 18.41
CA SER A 87 7.55 -5.17 17.78
C SER A 87 8.08 -3.73 17.65
N ARG A 88 9.41 -3.61 17.55
CA ARG A 88 10.18 -2.38 17.26
C ARG A 88 10.22 -2.01 15.77
N LEU A 89 9.77 -2.90 14.87
CA LEU A 89 9.72 -2.63 13.43
C LEU A 89 8.63 -3.48 12.76
N ILE A 90 7.61 -2.80 12.22
CA ILE A 90 6.38 -3.41 11.70
C ILE A 90 6.08 -2.87 10.31
N PHE A 91 5.81 -3.75 9.37
CA PHE A 91 5.23 -3.48 8.05
C PHE A 91 3.78 -4.01 8.03
N ALA A 92 2.86 -3.26 7.44
CA ALA A 92 1.47 -3.69 7.27
C ALA A 92 0.93 -3.23 5.90
N HIS A 93 0.26 -4.12 5.17
CA HIS A 93 -0.16 -3.90 3.79
C HIS A 93 -1.55 -4.47 3.52
N VAL A 94 -2.33 -3.80 2.68
CA VAL A 94 -3.68 -4.25 2.25
C VAL A 94 -3.80 -4.15 0.73
N ARG A 95 -4.17 -5.25 0.08
CA ARG A 95 -4.00 -5.48 -1.36
C ARG A 95 -5.23 -5.09 -2.17
N ALA A 96 -5.01 -4.43 -3.30
CA ALA A 96 -5.99 -4.28 -4.37
C ALA A 96 -5.33 -4.61 -5.70
N THR A 97 -5.75 -5.73 -6.30
CA THR A 97 -5.08 -6.46 -7.37
C THR A 97 -4.78 -5.57 -8.58
N THR A 98 -3.52 -5.61 -8.99
CA THR A 98 -2.97 -4.98 -10.18
C THR A 98 -2.60 -6.08 -11.17
N GLU A 99 -1.73 -6.98 -10.70
CA GLU A 99 -1.21 -8.16 -11.35
C GLU A 99 -1.25 -9.35 -10.39
N GLY A 100 -1.09 -10.56 -10.94
CA GLY A 100 -1.18 -11.82 -10.20
C GLY A 100 -2.61 -12.25 -9.85
N SER A 101 -2.77 -13.51 -9.45
CA SER A 101 -4.03 -14.09 -8.98
C SER A 101 -4.38 -13.63 -7.55
N LEU A 102 -5.52 -14.10 -7.02
CA LEU A 102 -5.76 -14.09 -5.58
C LEU A 102 -5.04 -15.32 -4.98
N SER A 103 -3.82 -15.10 -4.47
CA SER A 103 -3.05 -16.09 -3.69
C SER A 103 -2.30 -15.37 -2.58
N GLU A 104 -1.93 -16.09 -1.52
CA GLU A 104 -1.20 -15.53 -0.38
C GLU A 104 0.24 -15.17 -0.77
N ASP A 105 0.83 -15.87 -1.75
CA ASP A 105 2.12 -15.54 -2.39
C ASP A 105 2.09 -14.19 -3.14
N ASN A 106 0.91 -13.64 -3.43
CA ASN A 106 0.77 -12.31 -4.04
C ASN A 106 0.49 -11.21 -3.00
N CYS A 107 0.45 -11.54 -1.70
CA CYS A 107 0.21 -10.60 -0.61
C CYS A 107 1.53 -10.13 0.00
N HIS A 108 1.71 -8.81 0.03
CA HIS A 108 2.82 -8.17 0.70
C HIS A 108 2.68 -8.24 2.23
N PRO A 109 3.78 -8.17 3.01
CA PRO A 109 5.17 -8.04 2.55
C PRO A 109 5.78 -9.37 2.08
N PHE A 110 6.78 -9.28 1.22
CA PHE A 110 7.68 -10.38 0.85
C PHE A 110 8.90 -10.41 1.78
N CYS A 111 9.64 -11.52 1.85
CA CYS A 111 10.91 -11.57 2.58
C CYS A 111 11.95 -12.51 1.94
N HIS A 112 13.24 -12.25 2.21
CA HIS A 112 14.36 -13.14 1.94
C HIS A 112 15.44 -12.90 3.00
N GLY A 113 15.82 -13.92 3.78
CA GLY A 113 16.73 -13.74 4.91
C GLY A 113 16.18 -12.73 5.93
N SER A 114 16.99 -11.73 6.30
CA SER A 114 16.54 -10.60 7.12
C SER A 114 15.84 -9.48 6.34
N LEU A 115 15.74 -9.56 5.02
CA LEU A 115 15.15 -8.51 4.19
C LEU A 115 13.64 -8.67 4.08
N MET A 116 12.89 -7.57 4.28
CA MET A 116 11.43 -7.50 4.11
C MET A 116 11.05 -6.41 3.11
N TRP A 117 10.10 -6.67 2.21
CA TRP A 117 9.77 -5.81 1.06
C TRP A 117 8.26 -5.55 0.88
N MET A 118 7.90 -4.31 0.56
CA MET A 118 6.56 -3.87 0.16
C MET A 118 6.59 -2.99 -1.09
N HIS A 119 5.50 -3.02 -1.87
CA HIS A 119 5.26 -2.11 -2.97
C HIS A 119 3.82 -1.58 -2.95
N ASN A 120 3.65 -0.27 -3.11
CA ASN A 120 2.36 0.36 -3.44
C ASN A 120 2.51 1.10 -4.78
N GLY A 121 2.17 0.42 -5.86
CA GLY A 121 2.45 0.94 -7.18
C GLY A 121 2.19 -0.09 -8.28
N GLY A 122 2.93 0.05 -9.37
CA GLY A 122 2.91 -0.86 -10.51
C GLY A 122 4.02 -0.51 -11.49
N LEU A 123 4.66 -1.52 -12.08
CA LEU A 123 5.68 -1.33 -13.12
C LEU A 123 5.00 -1.02 -14.45
N GLY A 124 5.45 0.06 -15.11
CA GLY A 124 5.01 0.43 -16.46
C GLY A 124 5.43 -0.62 -17.49
N GLY A 125 4.61 -0.81 -18.53
CA GLY A 125 4.90 -1.78 -19.59
C GLY A 125 5.17 -3.22 -19.11
N TRP A 126 4.58 -3.64 -17.99
CA TRP A 126 4.93 -4.89 -17.30
C TRP A 126 4.99 -6.12 -18.21
N LYS A 127 4.01 -6.29 -19.11
CA LYS A 127 3.94 -7.42 -20.05
C LYS A 127 5.10 -7.43 -21.05
N GLN A 128 5.57 -6.25 -21.44
CA GLN A 128 6.66 -6.06 -22.40
C GLN A 128 8.04 -6.19 -21.73
N ILE A 129 8.18 -5.84 -20.44
CA ILE A 129 9.46 -5.94 -19.72
C ILE A 129 9.67 -7.24 -18.95
N LYS A 130 8.62 -7.95 -18.50
CA LYS A 130 8.73 -9.11 -17.58
C LYS A 130 9.78 -10.13 -18.02
N ARG A 131 9.77 -10.51 -19.30
CA ARG A 131 10.74 -11.47 -19.86
C ARG A 131 12.18 -10.96 -19.73
N ARG A 132 12.44 -9.72 -20.15
CA ARG A 132 13.77 -9.08 -20.12
C ARG A 132 14.27 -8.82 -18.70
N LEU A 133 13.36 -8.59 -17.75
CA LEU A 133 13.69 -8.52 -16.33
C LEU A 133 14.15 -9.90 -15.84
N GLY A 134 13.39 -10.97 -16.14
CA GLY A 134 13.78 -12.34 -15.81
C GLY A 134 15.11 -12.75 -16.43
N GLU A 135 15.36 -12.39 -17.70
CA GLU A 135 16.63 -12.63 -18.41
C GLU A 135 17.84 -11.85 -17.83
N ARG A 136 17.63 -10.91 -16.89
CA ARG A 136 18.72 -10.23 -16.16
C ARG A 136 19.07 -10.89 -14.84
N LEU A 137 18.12 -11.54 -14.16
CA LEU A 137 18.32 -12.13 -12.84
C LEU A 137 19.26 -13.33 -12.90
N ALA A 138 20.10 -13.52 -11.88
CA ALA A 138 20.74 -14.81 -11.66
C ALA A 138 19.69 -15.88 -11.27
N ASP A 139 19.90 -17.13 -11.67
CA ASP A 139 18.95 -18.24 -11.54
C ASP A 139 18.29 -18.34 -10.16
N LYS A 140 19.06 -18.17 -9.06
CA LYS A 140 18.51 -18.24 -7.70
C LYS A 140 17.49 -17.13 -7.39
N TRP A 141 17.64 -15.93 -7.95
CA TRP A 141 16.69 -14.84 -7.76
C TRP A 141 15.48 -14.98 -8.69
N TYR A 142 15.67 -15.54 -9.89
CA TYR A 142 14.57 -15.93 -10.78
C TYR A 142 13.69 -17.03 -10.14
N LEU A 143 14.32 -18.09 -9.61
CA LEU A 143 13.64 -19.25 -9.03
C LEU A 143 13.02 -18.99 -7.64
N ASN A 144 13.46 -17.93 -6.94
CA ASN A 144 12.84 -17.49 -5.68
C ASN A 144 11.50 -16.73 -5.88
N VAL A 145 11.10 -16.42 -7.12
CA VAL A 145 9.78 -15.84 -7.40
C VAL A 145 8.72 -16.94 -7.42
N VAL A 146 7.79 -16.90 -6.48
CA VAL A 146 6.73 -17.90 -6.29
C VAL A 146 5.39 -17.39 -6.85
N GLY A 147 5.10 -16.10 -6.66
CA GLY A 147 3.88 -15.46 -7.10
C GLY A 147 3.93 -14.89 -8.53
N GLY A 148 2.91 -14.10 -8.84
CA GLY A 148 2.66 -13.54 -10.17
C GLY A 148 2.86 -12.03 -10.29
N THR A 149 3.19 -11.32 -9.20
CA THR A 149 3.16 -9.85 -9.18
C THR A 149 4.44 -9.22 -9.69
N ASP A 150 4.30 -8.12 -10.44
CA ASP A 150 5.39 -7.20 -10.79
C ASP A 150 6.24 -6.75 -9.58
N SER A 151 5.59 -6.68 -8.42
CA SER A 151 6.09 -6.21 -7.14
C SER A 151 7.11 -7.17 -6.49
N GLU A 152 6.94 -8.47 -6.77
CA GLU A 152 7.83 -9.57 -6.35
C GLU A 152 9.03 -9.71 -7.29
N TRP A 153 8.80 -9.60 -8.61
CA TRP A 153 9.88 -9.53 -9.59
C TRP A 153 10.77 -8.29 -9.37
N ALA A 154 10.20 -7.18 -8.90
CA ALA A 154 10.97 -6.02 -8.45
C ALA A 154 11.80 -6.29 -7.17
N PHE A 155 11.31 -7.15 -6.26
CA PHE A 155 12.09 -7.59 -5.10
C PHE A 155 13.23 -8.54 -5.51
N ALA A 156 12.98 -9.50 -6.40
CA ALA A 156 14.03 -10.36 -6.96
C ALA A 156 15.13 -9.54 -7.67
N LEU A 157 14.74 -8.49 -8.42
CA LEU A 157 15.69 -7.54 -9.01
C LEU A 157 16.45 -6.72 -7.95
N PHE A 158 15.83 -6.38 -6.81
CA PHE A 158 16.53 -5.74 -5.69
C PHE A 158 17.56 -6.68 -5.04
N LEU A 159 17.22 -7.94 -4.81
CA LEU A 159 18.13 -8.96 -4.26
C LEU A 159 19.33 -9.20 -5.19
N ASP A 160 19.06 -9.39 -6.49
CA ASP A 160 20.09 -9.52 -7.53
C ASP A 160 20.99 -8.27 -7.62
N THR A 161 20.41 -7.07 -7.52
CA THR A 161 21.15 -5.80 -7.50
C THR A 161 22.05 -5.67 -6.26
N LEU A 162 21.56 -6.09 -5.09
CA LEU A 162 22.30 -6.05 -3.82
C LEU A 162 23.47 -7.05 -3.85
N GLU A 163 23.27 -8.25 -4.40
CA GLU A 163 24.35 -9.23 -4.61
C GLU A 163 25.42 -8.68 -5.56
N ARG A 164 25.04 -8.10 -6.71
CA ARG A 164 26.00 -7.49 -7.66
C ARG A 164 26.73 -6.26 -7.12
N MET A 165 26.28 -5.71 -5.99
CA MET A 165 27.02 -4.69 -5.23
C MET A 165 28.05 -5.27 -4.25
N GLY A 166 28.15 -6.60 -4.13
CA GLY A 166 29.08 -7.30 -3.23
C GLY A 166 28.48 -7.69 -1.87
N HIS A 167 27.15 -7.64 -1.71
CA HIS A 167 26.46 -7.96 -0.46
C HIS A 167 25.49 -9.13 -0.68
N ASP A 168 25.79 -10.33 -0.17
CA ASP A 168 24.87 -11.47 -0.26
C ASP A 168 23.56 -11.16 0.50
N PRO A 169 22.39 -11.09 -0.17
CA PRO A 169 21.10 -10.83 0.48
C PRO A 169 20.66 -11.93 1.45
N SER A 170 21.31 -13.10 1.38
CA SER A 170 21.09 -14.26 2.25
C SER A 170 21.88 -14.17 3.56
N SER A 171 22.89 -13.28 3.61
CA SER A 171 23.65 -13.00 4.83
C SER A 171 22.79 -12.27 5.86
N GLN A 172 23.16 -12.40 7.13
CA GLN A 172 22.47 -11.77 8.25
C GLN A 172 23.49 -10.96 9.07
N PRO A 173 23.91 -9.76 8.59
CA PRO A 173 24.87 -8.95 9.32
C PRO A 173 24.26 -8.45 10.63
N GLU A 174 25.04 -8.49 11.72
CA GLU A 174 24.60 -8.16 13.08
C GLU A 174 23.95 -6.77 13.22
N ASN A 175 24.38 -5.81 12.40
CA ASN A 175 23.87 -4.43 12.39
C ASN A 175 23.09 -4.08 11.10
N GLY A 176 22.66 -5.11 10.35
CA GLY A 176 22.05 -4.98 9.03
C GLY A 176 23.06 -4.66 7.90
N PHE A 177 22.55 -4.53 6.67
CA PHE A 177 23.33 -4.13 5.50
C PHE A 177 23.71 -2.64 5.54
N GLY A 178 22.98 -1.85 6.34
CA GLY A 178 23.23 -0.44 6.55
C GLY A 178 22.52 0.47 5.53
N PRO A 179 22.15 1.70 5.93
CA PRO A 179 21.21 2.53 5.16
C PRO A 179 21.78 2.96 3.80
N THR A 180 23.09 3.22 3.72
CA THR A 180 23.74 3.63 2.47
C THR A 180 23.77 2.51 1.42
N VAL A 181 23.93 1.25 1.85
CA VAL A 181 23.93 0.08 0.95
C VAL A 181 22.53 -0.13 0.40
N LEU A 182 21.51 -0.25 1.25
CA LEU A 182 20.12 -0.44 0.83
C LEU A 182 19.64 0.72 -0.05
N ARG A 183 20.03 1.98 0.26
CA ARG A 183 19.71 3.15 -0.57
C ARG A 183 20.35 3.07 -1.96
N LYS A 184 21.62 2.68 -2.05
CA LYS A 184 22.33 2.51 -3.34
C LYS A 184 21.74 1.34 -4.16
N ALA A 185 21.35 0.24 -3.53
CA ALA A 185 20.66 -0.87 -4.17
C ALA A 185 19.30 -0.43 -4.72
N MET A 186 18.44 0.20 -3.91
CA MET A 186 17.11 0.70 -4.30
C MET A 186 17.18 1.65 -5.51
N LEU A 187 18.13 2.59 -5.53
CA LEU A 187 18.33 3.50 -6.65
C LEU A 187 18.75 2.76 -7.93
N LYS A 188 19.62 1.75 -7.83
CA LYS A 188 20.00 0.89 -8.96
C LYS A 188 18.86 -0.02 -9.44
N THR A 189 17.97 -0.47 -8.56
CA THR A 189 16.75 -1.22 -8.94
C THR A 189 15.81 -0.33 -9.74
N ILE A 190 15.53 0.91 -9.28
CA ILE A 190 14.70 1.86 -10.02
C ILE A 190 15.33 2.22 -11.39
N ALA A 191 16.64 2.46 -11.44
CA ALA A 191 17.34 2.76 -12.69
C ALA A 191 17.21 1.61 -13.71
N GLN A 192 17.34 0.35 -13.29
CA GLN A 192 17.16 -0.81 -14.18
C GLN A 192 15.70 -1.03 -14.60
N ILE A 193 14.72 -0.70 -13.75
CA ILE A 193 13.29 -0.73 -14.13
C ILE A 193 13.00 0.32 -15.18
N ASN A 194 13.50 1.56 -15.02
CA ASN A 194 13.41 2.61 -16.04
C ASN A 194 14.07 2.16 -17.35
N GLU A 195 15.31 1.65 -17.29
CA GLU A 195 16.07 1.17 -18.45
C GLU A 195 15.32 0.07 -19.23
N LEU A 196 14.69 -0.88 -18.54
CA LEU A 196 13.89 -1.95 -19.17
C LEU A 196 12.65 -1.40 -19.90
N ILE A 197 12.07 -0.30 -19.39
CA ILE A 197 10.88 0.37 -19.93
C ILE A 197 11.25 1.28 -21.11
N ASP A 198 12.32 2.06 -21.00
CA ASP A 198 12.84 2.91 -22.07
C ASP A 198 13.32 2.06 -23.28
N ASN A 199 13.63 0.77 -23.07
CA ASN A 199 13.91 -0.21 -24.12
C ASN A 199 12.65 -0.88 -24.73
N ILE A 200 11.42 -0.47 -24.39
CA ILE A 200 10.21 -0.91 -25.12
C ILE A 200 10.14 -0.13 -26.45
N PRO A 201 10.09 -0.78 -27.62
CA PRO A 201 10.07 -0.06 -28.90
C PRO A 201 8.84 0.85 -29.01
N GLU A 202 9.03 2.10 -29.46
CA GLU A 202 7.95 3.09 -29.64
C GLU A 202 6.78 2.54 -30.48
N SER A 203 7.09 1.74 -31.51
CA SER A 203 6.08 1.08 -32.34
C SER A 203 5.16 0.13 -31.55
N VAL A 204 5.68 -0.55 -30.53
CA VAL A 204 4.89 -1.39 -29.61
C VAL A 204 4.13 -0.51 -28.63
N VAL A 205 4.76 0.53 -28.08
CA VAL A 205 4.10 1.50 -27.18
C VAL A 205 2.86 2.11 -27.84
N HIS A 206 2.96 2.53 -29.11
CA HIS A 206 1.86 3.08 -29.86
C HIS A 206 0.83 2.05 -30.34
N ALA A 207 1.27 0.88 -30.85
CA ALA A 207 0.35 -0.13 -31.39
C ALA A 207 -0.48 -0.85 -30.31
N GLU A 208 0.11 -1.11 -29.14
CA GLU A 208 -0.57 -1.76 -28.01
C GLU A 208 -1.12 -0.75 -26.98
N ASN A 209 -0.90 0.55 -27.17
CA ASN A 209 -1.22 1.62 -26.22
C ASN A 209 -0.64 1.35 -24.81
N VAL A 210 0.66 1.08 -24.76
CA VAL A 210 1.36 0.65 -23.53
C VAL A 210 1.58 1.83 -22.59
N ASP A 211 1.04 1.71 -21.37
CA ASP A 211 1.27 2.69 -20.31
C ASP A 211 2.62 2.42 -19.62
N THR A 212 3.66 3.12 -20.07
CA THR A 212 5.06 2.96 -19.64
C THR A 212 5.38 3.58 -18.27
N ARG A 213 4.47 4.36 -17.69
CA ARG A 213 4.71 5.07 -16.42
C ARG A 213 4.65 4.12 -15.23
N SER A 214 5.81 3.87 -14.64
CA SER A 214 5.91 3.19 -13.34
C SER A 214 5.49 4.09 -12.18
N LEU A 215 4.81 3.52 -11.19
CA LEU A 215 4.64 4.08 -9.84
C LEU A 215 5.38 3.16 -8.90
N LEU A 216 6.45 3.62 -8.24
CA LEU A 216 7.33 2.75 -7.46
C LEU A 216 7.46 3.29 -6.03
N ASN A 217 6.37 3.26 -5.26
CA ASN A 217 6.48 3.44 -3.81
C ASN A 217 6.88 2.08 -3.21
N PHE A 218 8.17 1.77 -3.27
CA PHE A 218 8.77 0.61 -2.62
C PHE A 218 9.06 0.91 -1.15
N CYS A 219 9.17 -0.13 -0.34
CA CYS A 219 9.69 -0.08 1.01
C CYS A 219 10.48 -1.36 1.30
N VAL A 220 11.72 -1.23 1.74
CA VAL A 220 12.57 -2.37 2.17
C VAL A 220 13.14 -2.12 3.55
N SER A 221 13.33 -3.18 4.34
CA SER A 221 14.05 -3.15 5.62
C SER A 221 14.91 -4.39 5.80
N ASP A 222 15.96 -4.28 6.61
CA ASP A 222 16.88 -5.34 7.07
C ASP A 222 16.82 -5.54 8.62
N GLY A 223 15.72 -5.11 9.25
CA GLY A 223 15.54 -5.07 10.71
C GLY A 223 16.08 -3.80 11.39
N HIS A 224 17.02 -3.11 10.75
CA HIS A 224 17.80 -2.01 11.35
C HIS A 224 17.52 -0.68 10.65
N SER A 225 17.58 -0.71 9.32
CA SER A 225 17.32 0.39 8.42
C SER A 225 16.01 0.16 7.65
N ILE A 226 15.41 1.24 7.16
CA ILE A 226 14.26 1.20 6.27
C ILE A 226 14.49 2.20 5.13
N ILE A 227 14.30 1.76 3.90
CA ILE A 227 14.34 2.59 2.69
C ILE A 227 12.95 2.58 2.05
N CYS A 228 12.28 3.72 2.04
CA CYS A 228 11.02 3.93 1.33
C CYS A 228 11.24 4.86 0.14
N THR A 229 10.55 4.63 -0.97
CA THR A 229 10.52 5.58 -2.11
C THR A 229 9.15 6.18 -2.29
N ARG A 230 9.10 7.43 -2.78
CA ARG A 230 7.91 8.01 -3.40
C ARG A 230 8.29 8.43 -4.81
N TYR A 231 7.88 7.63 -5.81
CA TYR A 231 8.46 7.73 -7.16
C TYR A 231 7.45 7.51 -8.28
N ILE A 232 7.63 8.25 -9.36
CA ILE A 232 6.94 8.08 -10.63
C ILE A 232 7.90 8.26 -11.83
N GLY A 233 7.81 7.34 -12.79
CA GLY A 233 8.47 7.43 -14.10
C GLY A 233 7.72 8.39 -15.03
N SER A 234 7.59 9.66 -14.63
CA SER A 234 6.95 10.73 -15.41
C SER A 234 7.40 12.09 -14.87
N SER A 235 7.73 13.03 -15.74
CA SER A 235 8.04 14.42 -15.36
C SER A 235 6.78 15.26 -15.14
N SER A 236 5.66 14.88 -15.77
CA SER A 236 4.39 15.62 -15.76
C SER A 236 3.37 15.11 -14.74
N ASP A 237 3.41 13.82 -14.36
CA ASP A 237 2.46 13.23 -13.42
C ASP A 237 3.00 13.23 -11.97
N GLU A 238 2.10 13.23 -10.98
CA GLU A 238 2.39 13.25 -9.55
C GLU A 238 2.46 11.82 -9.01
N ALA A 239 3.45 11.50 -8.16
CA ALA A 239 3.62 10.14 -7.64
C ALA A 239 2.50 9.72 -6.67
N ALA A 240 2.37 8.41 -6.45
CA ALA A 240 1.44 7.86 -5.47
C ALA A 240 1.71 8.44 -4.07
N SER A 241 0.67 8.66 -3.27
CA SER A 241 0.83 9.31 -1.97
C SER A 241 1.76 8.55 -1.02
N LEU A 242 2.54 9.32 -0.28
CA LEU A 242 3.33 8.82 0.84
C LEU A 242 3.53 9.94 1.85
N TYR A 243 3.29 9.62 3.11
CA TYR A 243 3.40 10.49 4.26
C TYR A 243 4.33 9.85 5.28
N TYR A 244 5.00 10.67 6.09
CA TYR A 244 5.66 10.20 7.30
C TYR A 244 5.31 11.07 8.51
N SER A 245 5.44 10.48 9.69
CA SER A 245 5.37 11.17 10.97
C SER A 245 6.53 10.67 11.84
N SER A 246 6.97 11.48 12.79
CA SER A 246 8.05 11.15 13.73
C SER A 246 7.79 11.85 15.05
N GLY A 247 8.28 11.30 16.17
CA GLY A 247 8.05 11.91 17.48
C GLY A 247 8.46 11.02 18.63
N THR A 248 8.12 11.44 19.84
CA THR A 248 8.46 10.73 21.08
C THR A 248 7.50 9.56 21.34
N LEU A 249 6.19 9.73 21.07
CA LEU A 249 5.18 8.73 21.44
C LEU A 249 4.04 8.64 20.42
N TRP A 250 3.45 7.44 20.29
CA TRP A 250 2.23 7.18 19.53
C TRP A 250 1.13 6.60 20.44
N GLU A 251 0.19 7.45 20.83
CA GLU A 251 -0.89 7.10 21.76
C GLU A 251 -2.18 7.89 21.51
N THR A 252 -3.24 7.56 22.25
CA THR A 252 -4.55 8.23 22.20
C THR A 252 -4.58 9.48 23.07
N ARG A 253 -5.13 10.60 22.57
CA ARG A 253 -5.27 11.89 23.28
C ARG A 253 -5.88 11.82 24.69
N ALA A 254 -6.72 10.82 24.91
CA ALA A 254 -7.30 10.50 26.21
C ALA A 254 -7.42 8.98 26.29
N PRO A 255 -6.89 8.32 27.35
CA PRO A 255 -6.90 6.87 27.46
C PRO A 255 -8.26 6.32 27.92
N THR A 256 -9.31 6.52 27.11
CA THR A 256 -10.61 5.85 27.27
C THR A 256 -10.71 4.67 26.30
N PRO A 257 -11.42 3.57 26.65
CA PRO A 257 -11.36 2.31 25.88
C PRO A 257 -11.82 2.41 24.42
N ASP A 258 -12.71 3.37 24.11
CA ASP A 258 -13.27 3.58 22.78
C ASP A 258 -12.56 4.69 21.98
N ASN A 259 -11.54 5.35 22.54
CA ASN A 259 -10.87 6.45 21.85
C ASN A 259 -10.00 5.96 20.68
N ARG A 260 -10.18 6.60 19.51
CA ARG A 260 -9.45 6.31 18.27
C ARG A 260 -8.68 7.51 17.72
N ASP A 261 -8.73 8.65 18.43
CA ASP A 261 -7.89 9.82 18.20
C ASP A 261 -6.49 9.56 18.77
N TYR A 262 -5.74 8.74 18.02
CA TYR A 262 -4.29 8.66 18.16
C TYR A 262 -3.64 9.97 17.72
N GLN A 263 -2.46 10.26 18.26
CA GLN A 263 -1.61 11.35 17.80
C GLN A 263 -0.13 10.98 17.92
N MET A 264 0.71 11.72 17.20
CA MET A 264 2.15 11.70 17.38
C MET A 264 2.52 12.78 18.39
N GLU A 265 3.07 12.40 19.53
CA GLU A 265 3.61 13.36 20.49
C GLU A 265 5.03 13.81 20.07
N ARG A 266 5.41 15.04 20.45
CA ARG A 266 6.71 15.65 20.15
C ARG A 266 7.19 16.41 21.39
N SER A 267 7.37 15.69 22.49
CA SER A 267 7.68 16.25 23.82
C SER A 267 9.05 16.95 23.85
N ASP A 268 9.99 16.46 23.05
CA ASP A 268 11.35 17.00 22.95
C ASP A 268 11.84 17.06 21.47
N LYS A 269 13.16 17.01 21.25
CA LYS A 269 13.80 17.07 19.94
C LYS A 269 14.16 15.70 19.36
N GLY A 270 13.87 14.62 20.08
CA GLY A 270 14.08 13.25 19.66
C GLY A 270 13.05 12.78 18.64
N ALA A 271 13.31 11.59 18.12
CA ALA A 271 12.32 10.76 17.46
C ALA A 271 12.56 9.34 17.96
N ASP A 272 11.64 8.83 18.77
CA ASP A 272 11.60 7.44 19.23
C ASP A 272 10.71 6.61 18.32
N VAL A 273 9.65 7.22 17.80
CA VAL A 273 8.71 6.64 16.84
C VAL A 273 8.89 7.31 15.49
N VAL A 274 8.89 6.48 14.43
CA VAL A 274 8.70 6.90 13.04
C VAL A 274 7.58 6.06 12.42
N LEU A 275 6.64 6.74 11.76
CA LEU A 275 5.59 6.14 10.93
C LEU A 275 5.79 6.55 9.46
N VAL A 276 5.58 5.62 8.53
CA VAL A 276 5.44 5.94 7.10
C VAL A 276 4.18 5.28 6.57
N ALA A 277 3.29 6.03 5.94
CA ALA A 277 1.98 5.54 5.52
C ALA A 277 1.58 6.04 4.14
N SER A 278 0.85 5.22 3.39
CA SER A 278 0.26 5.62 2.10
C SER A 278 -0.82 6.69 2.26
N GLU A 279 -1.60 6.64 3.34
CA GLU A 279 -2.51 7.70 3.79
C GLU A 279 -2.34 7.87 5.32
N PRO A 280 -2.45 9.09 5.89
CA PRO A 280 -2.33 9.33 7.33
C PRO A 280 -3.28 8.47 8.17
N LEU A 281 -2.84 8.00 9.35
CA LEU A 281 -3.68 7.18 10.24
C LEU A 281 -4.70 7.99 11.06
N THR A 282 -4.55 9.32 11.06
CA THR A 282 -5.34 10.30 11.82
C THR A 282 -5.65 11.51 10.93
N PHE A 283 -6.53 12.41 11.37
CA PHE A 283 -7.02 13.51 10.52
C PHE A 283 -6.23 14.83 10.66
N GLU A 284 -5.35 14.92 11.66
CA GLU A 284 -4.41 16.02 11.87
C GLU A 284 -3.30 16.02 10.81
N ARG A 285 -3.59 16.65 9.66
CA ARG A 285 -2.62 16.80 8.57
C ARG A 285 -1.29 17.45 9.02
N GLU A 286 -1.34 18.28 10.06
CA GLU A 286 -0.16 18.94 10.66
C GLU A 286 0.86 17.95 11.25
N ASN A 287 0.41 16.78 11.74
CA ASN A 287 1.30 15.76 12.29
C ASN A 287 1.97 14.89 11.22
N TRP A 288 1.60 15.02 9.94
CA TRP A 288 2.01 14.15 8.84
C TRP A 288 2.68 14.92 7.70
N VAL A 289 3.99 14.72 7.54
CA VAL A 289 4.78 15.35 6.48
C VAL A 289 4.58 14.61 5.16
N ASN A 290 4.21 15.34 4.11
CA ASN A 290 4.16 14.83 2.74
C ASN A 290 5.59 14.48 2.26
N VAL A 291 5.86 13.24 1.86
CA VAL A 291 7.10 12.92 1.13
C VAL A 291 7.04 13.59 -0.26
N PRO A 292 8.08 14.30 -0.72
CA PRO A 292 8.09 14.90 -2.06
C PRO A 292 8.05 13.83 -3.17
N THR A 293 7.58 14.19 -4.37
CA THR A 293 7.64 13.28 -5.53
C THR A 293 9.09 13.10 -5.98
N ASN A 294 9.41 11.88 -6.43
CA ASN A 294 10.74 11.41 -6.80
C ASN A 294 11.76 11.68 -5.69
N SER A 295 11.49 11.09 -4.52
CA SER A 295 12.33 11.16 -3.33
C SER A 295 12.44 9.80 -2.65
N ILE A 296 13.59 9.58 -1.99
CA ILE A 296 13.92 8.39 -1.22
C ILE A 296 14.07 8.77 0.25
N LEU A 297 13.23 8.17 1.08
CA LEU A 297 13.19 8.32 2.53
C LEU A 297 13.99 7.18 3.16
N THR A 298 14.88 7.53 4.08
CA THR A 298 15.75 6.61 4.82
C THR A 298 15.45 6.76 6.30
N ILE A 299 15.19 5.66 6.99
CA ILE A 299 15.12 5.59 8.45
C ILE A 299 16.26 4.71 8.94
N HIS A 300 17.07 5.21 9.86
CA HIS A 300 18.09 4.45 10.57
C HIS A 300 18.32 5.11 11.92
N ASN A 301 18.40 4.32 13.00
CA ASN A 301 18.45 4.82 14.39
C ASN A 301 17.43 5.96 14.62
N GLN A 302 16.19 5.68 14.19
CA GLN A 302 14.99 6.55 14.22
C GLN A 302 15.13 7.91 13.51
N THR A 303 16.32 8.26 13.01
CA THR A 303 16.59 9.45 12.21
C THR A 303 15.97 9.28 10.82
N VAL A 304 15.13 10.24 10.42
CA VAL A 304 14.49 10.27 9.10
C VAL A 304 15.23 11.23 8.19
N MET A 305 15.77 10.73 7.08
CA MET A 305 16.41 11.54 6.03
C MET A 305 15.62 11.40 4.73
N VAL A 306 15.39 12.50 4.02
CA VAL A 306 14.70 12.51 2.72
C VAL A 306 15.61 13.12 1.66
N HIS A 307 15.92 12.37 0.62
CA HIS A 307 16.80 12.79 -0.48
C HIS A 307 16.02 12.77 -1.81
N PRO A 308 16.30 13.66 -2.77
CA PRO A 308 15.73 13.56 -4.12
C PRO A 308 16.31 12.35 -4.87
N ILE A 309 15.48 11.71 -5.70
CA ILE A 309 15.92 10.73 -6.70
C ILE A 309 16.23 11.54 -7.95
N MET A 310 17.52 11.70 -8.28
CA MET A 310 18.00 12.59 -9.33
C MET A 310 18.06 11.88 -10.69
N ASP A 311 16.96 11.88 -11.44
CA ASP A 311 16.87 11.28 -12.78
C ASP A 311 16.12 12.17 -13.80
N GLN A 312 15.83 11.63 -14.99
CA GLN A 312 15.12 12.33 -16.08
C GLN A 312 13.69 12.75 -15.75
N TYR A 313 13.11 12.24 -14.67
CA TYR A 313 11.77 12.59 -14.21
C TYR A 313 11.77 13.54 -13.01
N TYR A 314 12.94 13.83 -12.42
CA TYR A 314 13.09 14.80 -11.34
C TYR A 314 12.96 16.25 -11.83
N ASP A 315 12.37 17.12 -11.01
CA ASP A 315 12.33 18.56 -11.27
C ASP A 315 12.96 19.33 -10.11
N ARG A 316 13.86 20.27 -10.43
CA ARG A 316 14.56 21.13 -9.48
C ARG A 316 13.69 22.31 -9.00
N ASN A 317 12.60 22.62 -9.69
CA ASN A 317 11.71 23.73 -9.35
C ASN A 317 10.73 23.32 -8.24
N PRO A 318 10.83 23.88 -7.01
CA PRO A 318 9.91 23.55 -5.92
C PRO A 318 8.47 24.07 -6.15
N GLN A 319 8.25 24.86 -7.20
CA GLN A 319 6.93 25.32 -7.65
C GLN A 319 6.34 24.47 -8.78
N HIS A 320 7.06 23.45 -9.30
CA HIS A 320 6.54 22.57 -10.34
C HIS A 320 5.22 21.92 -9.91
N ARG A 321 4.23 21.92 -10.80
CA ARG A 321 2.90 21.37 -10.56
C ARG A 321 2.66 20.19 -11.48
N ARG A 322 2.64 19.01 -10.89
CA ARG A 322 2.37 17.76 -11.58
C ARG A 322 0.87 17.44 -11.62
N SER A 323 0.47 16.70 -12.65
CA SER A 323 -0.88 16.19 -12.84
C SER A 323 -1.15 15.04 -11.88
N THR A 324 -2.21 15.19 -11.06
CA THR A 324 -2.71 14.07 -10.26
C THR A 324 -3.58 13.09 -11.07
N ALA A 325 -3.81 13.34 -12.37
CA ALA A 325 -4.78 12.59 -13.16
C ALA A 325 -4.39 11.12 -13.35
N PHE A 326 -3.10 10.84 -13.52
CA PHE A 326 -2.59 9.47 -13.68
C PHE A 326 -2.79 8.62 -12.42
N VAL A 327 -2.29 9.05 -11.26
CA VAL A 327 -2.50 8.33 -9.99
C VAL A 327 -3.98 8.18 -9.65
N ARG A 328 -4.79 9.22 -9.87
CA ARG A 328 -6.26 9.10 -9.74
C ARG A 328 -6.82 8.01 -10.65
N THR A 329 -6.41 7.94 -11.91
CA THR A 329 -6.86 6.90 -12.86
C THR A 329 -6.42 5.48 -12.48
N LYS A 330 -5.36 5.34 -11.66
CA LYS A 330 -4.93 4.06 -11.09
C LYS A 330 -5.68 3.68 -9.79
N GLY A 331 -6.54 4.55 -9.23
CA GLY A 331 -7.10 4.33 -7.88
C GLY A 331 -6.09 4.64 -6.76
N LEU A 332 -5.21 5.60 -7.02
CA LEU A 332 -4.23 6.13 -6.08
C LEU A 332 -4.48 7.60 -5.78
N SER A 333 -3.90 8.01 -4.66
CA SER A 333 -3.93 9.36 -4.15
C SER A 333 -2.67 10.10 -4.60
N ALA A 334 -2.78 11.42 -4.65
CA ALA A 334 -1.64 12.33 -4.74
C ALA A 334 -1.54 13.13 -3.44
N ASN A 335 -0.34 13.56 -3.07
CA ASN A 335 -0.15 14.47 -1.95
C ASN A 335 -0.80 15.84 -2.29
N GLU A 336 -1.86 16.23 -1.58
CA GLU A 336 -2.77 17.28 -2.03
C GLU A 336 -2.18 18.71 -1.98
N LYS A 337 -1.99 19.32 -3.15
CA LYS A 337 -1.98 20.80 -3.33
C LYS A 337 -3.03 21.24 -4.36
N GLY A 338 -4.29 20.92 -4.04
CA GLY A 338 -5.47 21.35 -4.80
C GLY A 338 -5.78 22.84 -4.58
N SER A 339 -5.32 23.70 -5.48
CA SER A 339 -5.63 25.13 -5.47
C SER A 339 -7.07 25.38 -5.95
N SER A 340 -8.06 25.20 -5.08
CA SER A 340 -9.48 25.38 -5.38
C SER A 340 -9.91 26.86 -5.48
N ARG A 341 -9.35 27.58 -6.46
CA ARG A 341 -9.84 28.88 -6.94
C ARG A 341 -9.76 28.96 -8.46
N ALA A 342 -10.69 28.28 -9.12
CA ALA A 342 -11.22 28.82 -10.38
C ALA A 342 -12.05 30.05 -10.00
N GLY A 343 -11.67 31.24 -10.48
CA GLY A 343 -12.35 32.48 -10.12
C GLY A 343 -13.71 32.57 -10.81
N THR A 344 -14.80 32.56 -10.04
CA THR A 344 -16.07 33.12 -10.50
C THR A 344 -15.91 34.62 -10.74
N PRO A 345 -16.48 35.21 -11.81
CA PRO A 345 -16.40 36.64 -12.05
C PRO A 345 -17.03 37.46 -10.92
N PHE A 346 -16.55 38.70 -10.75
CA PHE A 346 -16.99 39.62 -9.69
C PHE A 346 -18.50 39.88 -9.74
N GLY A 347 -19.22 39.47 -8.68
CA GLY A 347 -20.54 40.00 -8.35
C GLY A 347 -20.39 41.24 -7.48
N MET A 348 -20.76 42.41 -8.00
CA MET A 348 -20.87 43.64 -7.21
C MET A 348 -22.07 43.56 -6.23
N PRO A 349 -22.01 44.18 -5.05
CA PRO A 349 -23.10 44.13 -4.07
C PRO A 349 -24.32 44.92 -4.57
N ALA A 350 -25.50 44.29 -4.53
CA ALA A 350 -26.76 44.91 -4.90
C ALA A 350 -27.33 45.75 -3.75
N ASN A 351 -27.79 46.97 -4.04
CA ASN A 351 -28.66 47.76 -3.17
C ASN A 351 -29.41 48.83 -3.98
N ILE A 352 -30.48 49.41 -3.39
CA ILE A 352 -31.39 50.45 -3.94
C ILE A 352 -32.56 49.87 -4.82
N PRO A 353 -33.82 50.37 -4.70
CA PRO A 353 -35.05 49.63 -5.07
C PRO A 353 -35.74 50.13 -6.37
N PRO A 354 -36.79 49.44 -6.87
CA PRO A 354 -37.41 49.75 -8.16
C PRO A 354 -38.48 50.85 -8.13
N VAL A 355 -38.56 51.65 -9.20
CA VAL A 355 -39.67 52.57 -9.51
C VAL A 355 -39.97 52.50 -11.02
N SER A 356 -41.25 52.62 -11.40
CA SER A 356 -41.76 52.48 -12.77
C SER A 356 -42.04 53.81 -13.47
N SER A 357 -41.81 53.91 -14.79
CA SER A 357 -42.64 54.69 -15.73
C SER A 357 -42.26 54.44 -17.21
N LEU A 358 -43.24 54.67 -18.10
CA LEU A 358 -43.18 54.65 -19.57
C LEU A 358 -43.52 56.07 -20.08
N PRO A 359 -43.09 56.53 -21.30
CA PRO A 359 -43.96 56.32 -22.48
C PRO A 359 -43.31 56.32 -23.92
N HIS A 360 -43.95 55.56 -24.83
CA HIS A 360 -44.24 55.78 -26.28
C HIS A 360 -43.19 56.20 -27.35
N PHE A 361 -43.02 55.32 -28.38
CA PHE A 361 -43.35 55.44 -29.84
C PHE A 361 -43.06 56.73 -30.67
N PRO A 362 -42.93 56.71 -32.05
CA PRO A 362 -43.45 55.71 -33.03
C PRO A 362 -42.60 55.26 -34.28
N ASP A 363 -42.97 54.09 -34.82
CA ASP A 363 -43.22 53.62 -36.23
C ASP A 363 -42.23 53.68 -37.45
N ASN A 364 -42.01 52.46 -38.04
CA ASN A 364 -42.01 52.06 -39.48
C ASN A 364 -40.90 52.52 -40.51
N PRO A 365 -40.79 51.90 -41.72
CA PRO A 365 -41.09 50.50 -42.16
C PRO A 365 -40.05 49.85 -43.12
N GLU A 366 -40.27 48.56 -43.49
CA GLU A 366 -39.72 47.82 -44.69
C GLU A 366 -38.18 47.57 -44.75
N SER A 367 -37.60 46.54 -45.40
CA SER A 367 -38.00 45.27 -46.05
C SER A 367 -36.84 44.24 -45.83
N HIS A 368 -36.80 42.96 -46.22
CA HIS A 368 -37.38 42.20 -47.33
C HIS A 368 -37.51 40.69 -46.99
N LYS A 369 -38.17 39.89 -47.84
CA LYS A 369 -38.50 38.45 -47.58
C LYS A 369 -37.50 37.47 -48.22
N GLN A 370 -37.27 36.32 -47.57
CA GLN A 370 -37.41 34.99 -48.20
C GLN A 370 -37.59 33.85 -47.17
N ARG A 371 -38.15 32.72 -47.61
CA ARG A 371 -38.46 31.51 -46.82
C ARG A 371 -38.23 30.27 -47.69
N PHE A 372 -37.82 29.15 -47.09
CA PHE A 372 -38.22 27.81 -47.53
C PHE A 372 -38.60 26.93 -46.33
N ARG A 373 -39.49 25.95 -46.57
CA ARG A 373 -39.94 24.88 -45.65
C ARG A 373 -39.31 23.56 -46.13
N GLY A 374 -39.20 22.46 -45.40
CA GLY A 374 -39.66 21.99 -44.06
C GLY A 374 -39.26 20.49 -43.99
N PRO A 375 -39.98 19.56 -43.30
CA PRO A 375 -41.01 19.68 -42.26
C PRO A 375 -40.51 19.05 -40.92
N ALA A 376 -41.39 18.75 -39.95
CA ALA A 376 -41.00 18.15 -38.66
C ALA A 376 -42.09 17.30 -37.97
N ILE A 377 -41.66 16.16 -37.37
CA ILE A 377 -42.29 15.30 -36.33
C ILE A 377 -43.70 14.69 -36.62
N PRO A 378 -44.03 13.49 -36.06
CA PRO A 378 -44.58 13.37 -34.70
C PRO A 378 -44.03 12.15 -33.90
N ASN A 379 -44.60 11.87 -32.71
CA ASN A 379 -44.10 10.93 -31.69
C ASN A 379 -45.28 10.30 -30.89
N ILE A 380 -45.04 9.28 -30.03
CA ILE A 380 -45.97 8.67 -29.02
C ILE A 380 -47.05 7.73 -29.64
N PRO A 381 -47.63 6.68 -28.97
CA PRO A 381 -47.35 5.98 -27.70
C PRO A 381 -47.03 4.46 -27.84
N ALA A 382 -47.00 3.70 -26.73
CA ALA A 382 -46.85 2.23 -26.66
C ALA A 382 -48.08 1.53 -26.02
N SER A 383 -48.26 0.20 -26.21
CA SER A 383 -48.88 -0.70 -25.19
C SER A 383 -48.81 -2.22 -25.50
N LEU A 384 -48.82 -3.02 -24.42
CA LEU A 384 -49.42 -4.37 -24.21
C LEU A 384 -48.85 -5.69 -24.81
N MET A 385 -48.50 -6.58 -23.86
CA MET A 385 -48.69 -8.06 -23.78
C MET A 385 -48.15 -9.05 -24.85
N GLY A 386 -47.58 -10.16 -24.35
CA GLY A 386 -47.39 -11.40 -25.13
C GLY A 386 -46.34 -12.37 -24.56
N SER A 387 -46.75 -13.34 -23.73
CA SER A 387 -45.86 -14.40 -23.20
C SER A 387 -46.29 -15.80 -23.65
N ARG A 388 -45.38 -16.60 -24.23
CA ARG A 388 -45.43 -18.08 -24.24
C ARG A 388 -44.14 -18.72 -24.80
N THR A 389 -43.87 -19.96 -24.38
CA THR A 389 -42.87 -20.89 -24.94
C THR A 389 -43.42 -21.63 -26.17
N PRO A 390 -42.59 -22.42 -26.88
CA PRO A 390 -42.65 -23.88 -26.66
C PRO A 390 -41.28 -24.60 -26.69
N ASP A 391 -41.30 -25.88 -26.28
CA ASP A 391 -40.16 -26.81 -26.23
C ASP A 391 -39.79 -27.44 -27.61
N GLY A 392 -38.61 -28.08 -27.72
CA GLY A 392 -38.19 -28.68 -29.01
C GLY A 392 -36.89 -29.53 -29.05
N ALA A 393 -36.91 -30.70 -28.39
CA ALA A 393 -36.15 -31.94 -28.69
C ALA A 393 -34.62 -31.96 -29.03
N ALA A 394 -33.95 -32.90 -28.36
CA ALA A 394 -32.53 -33.24 -28.43
C ALA A 394 -31.99 -33.85 -29.75
N SER A 395 -30.65 -33.90 -29.87
CA SER A 395 -29.92 -35.01 -30.51
C SER A 395 -28.49 -35.15 -29.94
N THR A 396 -27.98 -36.39 -29.91
CA THR A 396 -26.65 -36.74 -29.39
C THR A 396 -25.58 -36.73 -30.49
N SER A 397 -24.30 -36.69 -30.10
CA SER A 397 -23.17 -36.95 -31.01
C SER A 397 -22.17 -37.93 -30.37
N ILE A 398 -21.48 -38.72 -31.21
CA ILE A 398 -20.66 -39.87 -30.82
C ILE A 398 -19.28 -39.78 -31.50
N LEU A 399 -18.24 -40.21 -30.78
CA LEU A 399 -16.85 -40.26 -31.25
C LEU A 399 -16.62 -41.33 -32.35
N PRO A 400 -15.86 -41.02 -33.41
CA PRO A 400 -15.18 -42.02 -34.23
C PRO A 400 -13.75 -42.30 -33.74
N ARG A 401 -13.29 -43.55 -33.86
CA ARG A 401 -11.89 -43.98 -33.64
C ARG A 401 -11.08 -43.89 -34.94
N SER A 402 -9.77 -43.68 -34.83
CA SER A 402 -8.80 -43.94 -35.92
C SER A 402 -8.10 -45.30 -35.72
N ARG A 403 -7.64 -45.90 -36.83
CA ARG A 403 -6.90 -47.17 -36.89
C ARG A 403 -6.13 -47.25 -38.23
N THR A 404 -4.88 -47.71 -38.21
CA THR A 404 -4.07 -48.11 -39.39
C THR A 404 -2.87 -48.98 -38.89
N PRO A 405 -2.18 -49.76 -39.76
CA PRO A 405 -1.71 -51.11 -39.37
C PRO A 405 -0.18 -51.32 -39.21
N LEU A 406 0.27 -52.58 -39.28
CA LEU A 406 1.57 -53.12 -38.83
C LEU A 406 2.17 -54.17 -39.81
N SER A 407 3.38 -54.67 -39.51
CA SER A 407 4.16 -55.76 -40.17
C SER A 407 4.96 -55.37 -41.44
N HIS A 408 6.12 -55.97 -41.81
CA HIS A 408 6.86 -57.18 -41.36
C HIS A 408 8.41 -56.95 -41.29
N ALA A 409 9.09 -57.60 -40.31
CA ALA A 409 10.14 -58.67 -40.39
C ALA A 409 11.32 -58.58 -41.42
N GLU A 410 12.58 -59.05 -41.23
CA GLU A 410 13.34 -59.97 -40.31
C GLU A 410 14.89 -59.65 -40.38
N THR A 411 15.92 -60.27 -39.74
CA THR A 411 16.23 -60.98 -38.44
C THR A 411 17.77 -61.35 -38.43
N ILE A 412 18.33 -61.95 -37.35
CA ILE A 412 19.72 -62.50 -37.11
C ILE A 412 20.89 -61.46 -37.08
N ALA A 413 21.98 -61.55 -36.26
CA ALA A 413 22.48 -62.60 -35.36
C ALA A 413 23.39 -62.13 -34.16
N GLN A 414 23.41 -62.95 -33.10
CA GLN A 414 24.49 -63.21 -32.09
C GLN A 414 24.80 -62.23 -30.92
N GLU A 415 25.27 -62.85 -29.83
CA GLU A 415 25.49 -62.41 -28.43
C GLU A 415 26.88 -62.94 -27.94
N PRO A 416 27.39 -62.75 -26.68
CA PRO A 416 26.80 -62.24 -25.42
C PRO A 416 27.29 -60.79 -25.12
N SER A 417 27.46 -60.19 -23.92
CA SER A 417 27.65 -60.63 -22.51
C SER A 417 27.16 -59.56 -21.49
N PRO A 418 27.08 -59.82 -20.16
CA PRO A 418 25.93 -59.31 -19.38
C PRO A 418 26.24 -58.31 -18.25
N LEU A 419 25.19 -57.61 -17.78
CA LEU A 419 24.79 -57.56 -16.36
C LEU A 419 23.44 -56.82 -16.15
N GLN A 420 22.74 -57.13 -15.05
CA GLN A 420 21.40 -56.65 -14.66
C GLN A 420 20.25 -57.17 -15.59
N SER A 421 19.01 -57.38 -15.15
CA SER A 421 18.27 -56.74 -14.03
C SER A 421 17.41 -57.75 -13.20
N PRO A 422 16.17 -57.51 -12.72
CA PRO A 422 15.89 -57.64 -11.27
C PRO A 422 14.77 -58.63 -10.88
N THR A 423 14.60 -58.89 -9.57
CA THR A 423 13.28 -59.08 -8.89
C THR A 423 13.46 -59.40 -7.41
N THR A 424 12.70 -58.76 -6.52
CA THR A 424 12.19 -59.37 -5.27
C THR A 424 11.02 -58.55 -4.70
N ASP A 425 10.11 -59.22 -3.99
CA ASP A 425 9.02 -58.62 -3.20
C ASP A 425 8.79 -59.47 -1.94
N VAL A 426 8.08 -58.91 -0.95
CA VAL A 426 7.48 -59.55 0.24
C VAL A 426 8.39 -59.90 1.44
N ARG A 427 8.04 -59.31 2.61
CA ARG A 427 8.47 -59.56 4.03
C ARG A 427 9.89 -59.05 4.39
N ALA A 428 10.09 -58.27 5.47
CA ALA A 428 9.54 -58.49 6.82
C ALA A 428 9.66 -57.27 7.79
N LEU A 429 8.71 -57.12 8.72
CA LEU A 429 8.78 -56.41 10.05
C LEU A 429 9.03 -54.86 10.03
N THR A 430 8.56 -54.02 10.97
CA THR A 430 7.65 -54.16 12.13
C THR A 430 6.96 -52.82 12.43
N ALA A 431 5.78 -52.81 13.10
CA ALA A 431 5.14 -51.57 13.60
C ALA A 431 4.38 -51.80 14.94
N PRO A 432 4.47 -50.88 15.92
CA PRO A 432 3.65 -50.87 17.15
C PRO A 432 2.29 -50.15 16.96
N PRO A 433 1.31 -50.28 17.89
CA PRO A 433 -0.06 -50.57 17.47
C PRO A 433 -1.14 -49.48 17.69
N LEU A 434 -2.29 -49.72 17.04
CA LEU A 434 -3.55 -48.97 17.19
C LEU A 434 -4.29 -49.31 18.50
N ILE A 435 -5.03 -48.33 19.04
CA ILE A 435 -6.13 -48.55 19.99
C ILE A 435 -7.45 -48.17 19.29
N ARG A 436 -8.51 -48.95 19.51
CA ARG A 436 -9.85 -48.72 18.91
C ARG A 436 -10.69 -47.70 19.68
N ALA A 437 -11.59 -47.04 18.97
CA ALA A 437 -12.50 -46.05 19.52
C ALA A 437 -13.64 -46.64 20.38
N ALA A 438 -14.18 -45.82 21.27
CA ALA A 438 -15.48 -46.02 21.91
C ALA A 438 -16.37 -44.77 21.69
N SER A 439 -17.66 -44.98 21.48
CA SER A 439 -18.62 -43.94 21.07
C SER A 439 -19.35 -43.32 22.27
N GLN A 440 -19.43 -41.99 22.35
CA GLN A 440 -20.40 -41.27 23.19
C GLN A 440 -21.00 -40.07 22.43
N GLN A 441 -22.21 -39.68 22.81
CA GLN A 441 -23.05 -38.69 22.11
C GLN A 441 -22.68 -37.23 22.49
N PRO A 442 -22.98 -36.25 21.62
CA PRO A 442 -22.83 -34.84 21.96
C PRO A 442 -23.87 -34.38 23.00
N PRO A 443 -23.50 -33.66 24.07
CA PRO A 443 -24.44 -33.09 25.02
C PRO A 443 -25.24 -31.92 24.42
N ALA A 444 -26.49 -31.77 24.84
CA ALA A 444 -27.45 -30.83 24.25
C ALA A 444 -27.20 -29.36 24.61
N GLN A 445 -27.67 -28.44 23.75
CA GLN A 445 -27.59 -26.99 23.95
C GLN A 445 -28.52 -26.51 25.08
N GLY A 446 -27.96 -26.19 26.23
CA GLY A 446 -28.68 -25.58 27.36
C GLY A 446 -29.00 -24.10 27.14
N ASN A 447 -30.21 -23.79 26.68
CA ASN A 447 -30.71 -22.41 26.55
C ASN A 447 -30.91 -21.74 27.92
N ILE A 448 -30.03 -20.82 28.32
CA ILE A 448 -30.24 -19.95 29.51
C ILE A 448 -30.36 -18.49 29.08
N LYS A 449 -31.60 -18.04 28.87
CA LYS A 449 -31.94 -16.61 28.85
C LYS A 449 -31.78 -16.05 30.26
N LYS A 450 -30.76 -15.22 30.53
CA LYS A 450 -30.76 -14.34 31.71
C LYS A 450 -31.22 -12.93 31.36
N LYS A 451 -32.12 -12.43 32.20
CA LYS A 451 -32.96 -11.25 31.97
C LYS A 451 -32.16 -9.99 32.31
N ARG A 452 -32.15 -9.00 31.40
CA ARG A 452 -31.57 -7.67 31.68
C ARG A 452 -32.42 -7.00 32.76
N ALA A 453 -31.83 -6.73 33.92
CA ALA A 453 -32.51 -6.03 35.01
C ALA A 453 -32.07 -4.56 35.01
N SER A 454 -33.02 -3.65 34.84
CA SER A 454 -32.82 -2.21 34.96
C SER A 454 -33.38 -1.73 36.29
N LEU A 455 -32.56 -1.04 37.08
CA LEU A 455 -32.96 -0.19 38.18
C LEU A 455 -31.95 0.97 38.23
N GLY A 456 -32.43 2.19 38.45
CA GLY A 456 -31.60 3.39 38.56
C GLY A 456 -31.90 4.13 39.85
N ALA A 457 -31.18 5.24 40.05
CA ALA A 457 -31.45 6.32 41.00
C ALA A 457 -31.82 5.93 42.45
N VAL A 458 -30.85 6.14 43.36
CA VAL A 458 -31.13 6.67 44.70
C VAL A 458 -30.21 7.89 44.88
N GLU A 459 -30.75 8.98 45.42
CA GLU A 459 -30.06 10.26 45.56
C GLU A 459 -29.39 10.45 46.94
N ALA A 460 -28.52 11.45 47.00
CA ALA A 460 -28.22 12.34 48.14
C ALA A 460 -28.14 11.79 49.59
N ALA A 461 -27.01 12.05 50.24
CA ALA A 461 -26.96 12.98 51.39
C ALA A 461 -25.50 13.31 51.81
N TYR A 462 -25.36 14.43 52.55
CA TYR A 462 -24.12 14.93 53.19
C TYR A 462 -22.98 15.39 52.25
N GLY A 463 -22.23 16.44 52.57
CA GLY A 463 -22.36 17.36 53.70
C GLY A 463 -21.40 18.54 53.59
N ASN A 464 -21.85 19.75 53.92
CA ASN A 464 -21.09 21.00 53.80
C ASN A 464 -19.86 21.03 54.74
N GLY A 465 -18.72 21.57 54.27
CA GLY A 465 -17.48 21.65 55.04
C GLY A 465 -16.44 22.55 54.38
N GLY A 466 -16.51 23.86 54.64
CA GLY A 466 -15.56 24.84 54.10
C GLY A 466 -14.27 24.93 54.92
N GLY A 467 -13.13 25.09 54.24
CA GLY A 467 -11.82 25.32 54.85
C GLY A 467 -10.85 25.94 53.85
N GLY A 468 -10.73 27.27 53.86
CA GLY A 468 -9.86 28.00 52.95
C GLY A 468 -8.43 28.09 53.47
N VAL A 469 -7.45 27.71 52.63
CA VAL A 469 -6.02 27.98 52.85
C VAL A 469 -5.47 28.59 51.55
N GLY A 470 -4.90 29.79 51.63
CA GLY A 470 -4.32 30.45 50.47
C GLY A 470 -2.94 29.88 50.13
N MET A 471 -2.65 29.73 48.83
CA MET A 471 -1.31 29.46 48.30
C MET A 471 -0.83 30.67 47.49
N ALA A 472 0.44 31.06 47.69
CA ALA A 472 0.98 32.29 47.13
C ALA A 472 1.45 32.12 45.69
N HIS A 473 1.14 33.09 44.83
CA HIS A 473 1.75 33.21 43.50
C HIS A 473 3.20 33.66 43.62
N TYR A 474 4.14 32.77 43.32
CA TYR A 474 5.51 33.17 42.98
C TYR A 474 5.55 33.66 41.53
N PHE A 475 5.86 34.94 41.34
CA PHE A 475 6.26 35.48 40.05
C PHE A 475 7.79 35.48 39.96
N ASP A 476 8.34 34.75 38.98
CA ASP A 476 9.74 34.96 38.57
C ASP A 476 9.85 36.32 37.87
N THR A 477 10.88 37.09 38.21
CA THR A 477 11.14 38.45 37.72
C THR A 477 12.53 38.57 37.07
N SER A 478 13.07 37.45 36.60
CA SER A 478 14.31 37.39 35.84
C SER A 478 14.20 38.13 34.48
N PRO A 479 15.14 39.03 34.14
CA PRO A 479 15.05 39.83 32.91
C PRO A 479 15.35 39.01 31.66
N ILE A 480 14.45 39.08 30.67
CA ILE A 480 14.60 38.39 29.38
C ILE A 480 15.71 39.07 28.56
N THR A 481 16.83 38.37 28.36
CA THR A 481 17.83 38.73 27.34
C THR A 481 17.41 38.19 25.97
N PRO A 482 17.44 39.02 24.90
CA PRO A 482 17.13 38.54 23.55
C PRO A 482 18.24 37.64 23.01
N GLU A 483 17.92 36.41 22.62
CA GLU A 483 18.88 35.55 21.90
C GLU A 483 19.23 36.16 20.51
N PRO A 484 20.48 36.03 20.05
CA PRO A 484 20.87 36.46 18.71
C PRO A 484 20.26 35.57 17.64
N VAL A 485 19.74 36.18 16.57
CA VAL A 485 19.14 35.47 15.42
C VAL A 485 20.19 34.59 14.73
N ARG A 486 20.09 33.26 14.90
CA ARG A 486 21.03 32.29 14.32
C ARG A 486 20.64 31.97 12.87
N THR A 487 21.43 32.47 11.92
CA THR A 487 21.16 32.41 10.47
C THR A 487 21.70 31.16 9.76
N GLU A 488 22.34 30.21 10.46
CA GLU A 488 23.03 29.05 9.87
C GLU A 488 22.34 27.69 10.10
N PHE A 489 21.07 27.54 9.72
CA PHE A 489 20.49 26.19 9.57
C PHE A 489 20.88 25.60 8.21
N GLY A 490 21.41 24.36 8.22
CA GLY A 490 21.65 23.58 7.00
C GLY A 490 23.03 23.74 6.33
N ASN A 491 24.05 24.29 7.00
CA ASN A 491 25.43 24.29 6.48
C ASN A 491 25.95 22.83 6.33
N PRO A 492 26.21 22.33 5.10
CA PRO A 492 26.58 20.91 4.89
C PRO A 492 27.95 20.54 5.46
N GLU A 493 28.91 21.48 5.45
CA GLU A 493 30.26 21.26 5.95
C GLU A 493 30.27 21.03 7.47
N LYS A 494 29.37 21.69 8.18
CA LYS A 494 29.18 21.53 9.64
C LYS A 494 28.63 20.14 9.99
N ILE A 495 27.79 19.58 9.12
CA ILE A 495 27.23 18.23 9.26
C ILE A 495 28.30 17.18 8.91
N ALA A 496 29.00 17.36 7.79
CA ALA A 496 30.08 16.47 7.34
C ALA A 496 31.22 16.33 8.38
N ARG A 497 31.51 17.39 9.15
CA ARG A 497 32.50 17.36 10.25
C ARG A 497 32.07 16.56 11.48
N MET A 498 30.77 16.28 11.65
CA MET A 498 30.27 15.46 12.78
C MET A 498 30.05 13.99 12.40
N PHE A 499 29.88 13.69 11.11
CA PHE A 499 29.63 12.34 10.60
C PHE A 499 30.43 12.07 9.30
N PRO A 500 31.76 11.87 9.39
CA PRO A 500 32.61 11.69 8.21
C PRO A 500 32.18 10.52 7.31
N GLU A 501 31.70 9.42 7.91
CA GLU A 501 31.18 8.22 7.24
C GLU A 501 29.86 8.43 6.47
N LEU A 502 29.14 9.53 6.73
CA LEU A 502 27.93 9.91 6.00
C LEU A 502 28.20 10.90 4.86
N ALA A 503 29.40 11.46 4.77
CA ALA A 503 29.72 12.58 3.88
C ALA A 503 30.82 12.25 2.86
N LEU A 504 30.46 11.60 1.75
CA LEU A 504 31.14 11.74 0.45
C LEU A 504 30.30 11.17 -0.71
N GLN A 505 30.13 12.01 -1.75
CA GLN A 505 29.75 11.73 -3.16
C GLN A 505 28.66 10.66 -3.43
#